data_AF-A0A955TTW7-F1
#
_entry.id   AF-A0A955TTW7-F1
#
_cell.length_a   1.000
_cell.length_b   1.000
_cell.length_c   1.000
_cell.angle_alpha   90.00
_cell.angle_beta   90.00
_cell.angle_gamma   90.00
#
_symmetry.space_group_name_H-M   'P 1'
#
loop_
_entity.id
_entity.type
_entity.pdbx_description
1 polymer ?
#
loop_
_entity_poly.entity_id
_entity_poly.type
_entity_poly.pdbx_seq_one_letter_code
_entity_poly.pdbx_strand_id
1 'polypeptide(L)'
;MSEKILEPAAPATEKVQEQGVLFEYALKCLLLSAFLELVLYRLVSRLGMHLSKLAEKYEAVRIAFRGLSSLGFMLLNVTSILAFLLIFILMYYKMTSTVWKGSYDKIVIPLMSLLVVVTFAYLLFPPAMLGAVVYNIISLVLLVFLMLEYFASHKLRTQRLAIGCFFLGICGWIYYQTLTTSYGLLGFVTAPPLVHEINRLGEALMVASSILVFWAYGSTSFFTKNKQQRKWGLTLVTSGGVVFFLLLFMDYFVSLYSLKAAEDIRKAGEGIGWVFQMGMGYTFYLPFAFYMAGFICWAYTVIKLVMIGRLAGYGLGLMFMAGYALQLSHLTLMVMLGLMLLTIDKRGTLGKLRGKVSEKMIYQPATPAYGPTP
;
A
#
# COMPACT_ATOMS: atom_id res chain seq x y z
N MET A 1 51.95 33.58 11.62
CA MET A 1 51.61 32.63 10.53
C MET A 1 51.01 31.43 11.23
N SER A 2 49.67 31.38 11.34
CA SER A 2 48.95 30.41 12.18
C SER A 2 48.45 29.27 11.29
N GLU A 3 48.92 28.07 11.58
CA GLU A 3 48.65 26.83 10.86
C GLU A 3 47.23 26.35 11.22
N LYS A 4 46.29 26.55 10.30
CA LYS A 4 44.92 26.06 10.44
C LYS A 4 44.91 24.60 9.97
N ILE A 5 44.92 23.68 10.94
CA ILE A 5 44.70 22.25 10.73
C ILE A 5 43.34 22.09 10.03
N LEU A 6 43.37 21.65 8.77
CA LEU A 6 42.17 21.26 8.04
C LEU A 6 41.71 19.92 8.60
N GLU A 7 40.60 19.92 9.35
CA GLU A 7 39.85 18.68 9.62
C GLU A 7 39.41 18.05 8.29
N PRO A 8 39.57 16.73 8.10
CA PRO A 8 39.09 16.06 6.91
C PRO A 8 37.56 16.04 6.95
N ALA A 9 36.93 16.75 6.01
CA ALA A 9 35.49 16.68 5.80
C ALA A 9 35.07 15.22 5.59
N ALA A 10 34.27 14.67 6.51
CA ALA A 10 33.70 13.34 6.39
C ALA A 10 33.04 13.18 5.01
N PRO A 11 33.35 12.11 4.25
CA PRO A 11 33.01 12.04 2.84
C PRO A 11 31.49 11.92 2.70
N ALA A 12 30.90 12.76 1.86
CA ALA A 12 29.45 12.82 1.59
C ALA A 12 28.81 11.46 1.24
N THR A 13 29.63 10.46 0.89
CA THR A 13 29.24 9.07 0.65
C THR A 13 28.75 8.33 1.91
N GLU A 14 29.32 8.58 3.10
CA GLU A 14 28.87 7.92 4.34
C GLU A 14 27.49 8.42 4.77
N LYS A 15 27.26 9.74 4.72
CA LYS A 15 25.95 10.34 5.05
C LYS A 15 24.83 9.82 4.15
N VAL A 16 25.08 9.68 2.84
CA VAL A 16 24.09 9.13 1.90
C VAL A 16 23.82 7.64 2.17
N GLN A 17 24.84 6.89 2.60
CA GLN A 17 24.71 5.47 2.93
C GLN A 17 23.93 5.24 4.23
N GLU A 18 24.17 6.03 5.28
CA GLU A 18 23.38 6.00 6.52
C GLU A 18 21.92 6.40 6.29
N GLN A 19 21.68 7.44 5.47
CA GLN A 19 20.32 7.90 5.18
C GLN A 19 19.51 6.88 4.34
N GLY A 20 20.17 6.10 3.47
CA GLY A 20 19.54 5.00 2.75
C GLY A 20 19.12 3.83 3.66
N VAL A 21 19.92 3.56 4.69
CA VAL A 21 19.64 2.51 5.69
C VAL A 21 18.47 2.90 6.58
N LEU A 22 18.41 4.16 7.04
CA LEU A 22 17.28 4.69 7.81
C LEU A 22 15.96 4.61 7.03
N PHE A 23 15.99 4.95 5.74
CA PHE A 23 14.81 4.87 4.88
C PHE A 23 14.29 3.42 4.73
N GLU A 24 15.18 2.45 4.55
CA GLU A 24 14.81 1.03 4.43
C GLU A 24 14.20 0.49 5.73
N TYR A 25 14.81 0.79 6.89
CA TYR A 25 14.26 0.36 8.17
C TYR A 25 12.93 1.04 8.48
N ALA A 26 12.81 2.34 8.22
CA ALA A 26 11.54 3.06 8.38
C ALA A 26 10.44 2.44 7.51
N LEU A 27 10.75 2.03 6.28
CA LEU A 27 9.80 1.40 5.36
C LEU A 27 9.36 0.00 5.83
N LYS A 28 10.30 -0.80 6.36
CA LYS A 28 9.99 -2.11 6.98
C LYS A 28 9.14 -1.94 8.24
N CYS A 29 9.48 -0.98 9.10
CA CYS A 29 8.72 -0.66 10.31
C CYS A 29 7.31 -0.18 9.96
N LEU A 30 7.16 0.70 8.95
CA LEU A 30 5.84 1.15 8.49
C LEU A 30 5.00 -0.04 8.00
N LEU A 31 5.59 -0.93 7.19
CA LEU A 31 4.87 -2.09 6.65
C LEU A 31 4.42 -3.05 7.76
N LEU A 32 5.29 -3.30 8.75
CA LEU A 32 4.94 -4.12 9.91
C LEU A 32 3.87 -3.45 10.78
N SER A 33 4.02 -2.17 11.09
CA SER A 33 3.07 -1.39 11.90
C SER A 33 1.71 -1.32 11.22
N ALA A 34 1.66 -1.06 9.92
CA ALA A 34 0.42 -1.02 9.14
C ALA A 34 -0.28 -2.38 9.10
N PHE A 35 0.47 -3.48 8.98
CA PHE A 35 -0.10 -4.82 9.05
C PHE A 35 -0.69 -5.12 10.43
N LEU A 36 0.05 -4.80 11.50
CA LEU A 36 -0.43 -4.99 12.86
C LEU A 36 -1.61 -4.07 13.17
N GLU A 37 -1.66 -2.85 12.65
CA GLU A 37 -2.82 -1.95 12.76
C GLU A 37 -4.05 -2.55 12.05
N LEU A 38 -3.90 -3.06 10.83
CA LEU A 38 -4.99 -3.73 10.12
C LEU A 38 -5.54 -4.93 10.92
N VAL A 39 -4.66 -5.73 11.51
CA VAL A 39 -5.05 -6.93 12.27
C VAL A 39 -5.59 -6.58 13.66
N LEU A 40 -4.93 -5.71 14.43
CA LEU A 40 -5.25 -5.46 15.83
C LEU A 40 -6.25 -4.32 16.02
N TYR A 41 -6.22 -3.30 15.17
CA TYR A 41 -7.18 -2.21 15.26
C TYR A 41 -8.46 -2.54 14.48
N ARG A 42 -8.38 -2.69 13.15
CA ARG A 42 -9.59 -2.79 12.33
C ARG A 42 -10.35 -4.10 12.51
N LEU A 43 -9.62 -5.21 12.63
CA LEU A 43 -10.24 -6.54 12.72
C LEU A 43 -10.71 -6.83 14.16
N VAL A 44 -9.89 -6.59 15.19
CA VAL A 44 -10.29 -6.84 16.59
C VAL A 44 -11.32 -5.84 17.11
N SER A 45 -11.24 -4.55 16.76
CA SER A 45 -12.23 -3.54 17.20
C SER A 45 -13.66 -3.90 16.76
N ARG A 46 -13.80 -4.42 15.54
CA ARG A 46 -15.10 -4.84 15.00
C ARG A 46 -15.55 -6.21 15.54
N LEU A 47 -14.63 -7.16 15.76
CA LEU A 47 -14.93 -8.39 16.52
C LEU A 47 -15.50 -8.04 17.90
N GLY A 48 -14.96 -7.02 18.56
CA GLY A 48 -15.48 -6.51 19.84
C GLY A 48 -16.93 -6.03 19.78
N MET A 49 -17.38 -5.44 18.66
CA MET A 49 -18.77 -5.01 18.48
C MET A 49 -19.75 -6.19 18.39
N HIS A 50 -19.34 -7.32 17.79
CA HIS A 50 -20.17 -8.53 17.65
C HIS A 50 -20.05 -9.48 18.84
N LEU A 51 -18.90 -9.48 19.51
CA LEU A 51 -18.64 -10.24 20.73
C LEU A 51 -18.97 -9.45 21.99
N SER A 52 -19.60 -8.28 21.87
CA SER A 52 -20.06 -7.44 22.98
C SER A 52 -20.90 -8.22 24.00
N LYS A 53 -21.81 -9.10 23.52
CA LYS A 53 -22.62 -10.00 24.35
C LYS A 53 -21.80 -11.07 25.09
N LEU A 54 -20.67 -11.51 24.54
CA LEU A 54 -19.75 -12.46 25.16
C LEU A 54 -18.79 -11.75 26.13
N ALA A 55 -18.42 -10.51 25.84
CA ALA A 55 -17.59 -9.67 26.69
C ALA A 55 -18.32 -9.19 27.96
N GLU A 56 -19.65 -9.05 27.90
CA GLU A 56 -20.49 -8.84 29.10
C GLU A 56 -20.51 -10.06 30.02
N LYS A 57 -20.40 -11.26 29.45
CA LYS A 57 -20.48 -12.53 30.19
C LYS A 57 -19.14 -12.98 30.78
N TYR A 58 -18.01 -12.59 30.18
CA TYR A 58 -16.67 -12.99 30.60
C TYR A 58 -15.71 -11.80 30.72
N GLU A 59 -15.30 -11.49 31.94
CA GLU A 59 -14.41 -10.36 32.24
C GLU A 59 -13.02 -10.47 31.58
N ALA A 60 -12.49 -11.69 31.44
CA ALA A 60 -11.24 -11.96 30.73
C ALA A 60 -11.30 -11.53 29.25
N VAL A 61 -12.46 -11.74 28.60
CA VAL A 61 -12.68 -11.34 27.19
C VAL A 61 -12.71 -9.82 27.08
N ARG A 62 -13.35 -9.13 28.03
CA ARG A 62 -13.38 -7.67 28.10
C ARG A 62 -11.98 -7.06 28.24
N ILE A 63 -11.15 -7.60 29.14
CA ILE A 63 -9.78 -7.12 29.35
C ILE A 63 -8.94 -7.34 28.09
N ALA A 64 -9.03 -8.52 27.46
CA ALA A 64 -8.32 -8.83 26.23
C ALA A 64 -8.70 -7.87 25.09
N PHE A 65 -10.00 -7.63 24.85
CA PHE A 65 -10.46 -6.70 23.82
C PHE A 65 -10.00 -5.25 24.08
N ARG A 66 -10.04 -4.81 25.34
CA ARG A 66 -9.57 -3.47 25.71
C ARG A 66 -8.06 -3.32 25.47
N GLY A 67 -7.26 -4.33 25.81
CA GLY A 67 -5.82 -4.35 25.56
C GLY A 67 -5.47 -4.41 24.07
N LEU A 68 -6.14 -5.25 23.30
CA LEU A 68 -5.95 -5.34 21.85
C LEU A 68 -6.35 -4.04 21.13
N SER A 69 -7.46 -3.42 21.55
CA SER A 69 -7.92 -2.14 20.99
C SER A 69 -6.98 -0.99 21.32
N SER A 70 -6.44 -0.91 22.55
CA SER A 70 -5.47 0.14 22.91
C SER A 70 -4.14 -0.02 22.17
N LEU A 71 -3.65 -1.26 22.00
CA LEU A 71 -2.50 -1.56 21.15
C LEU A 71 -2.77 -1.19 19.69
N GLY A 72 -3.97 -1.51 19.17
CA GLY A 72 -4.39 -1.12 17.84
C GLY A 72 -4.40 0.40 17.64
N PHE A 73 -4.90 1.16 18.61
CA PHE A 73 -4.90 2.62 18.57
C PHE A 73 -3.48 3.20 18.62
N MET A 74 -2.60 2.63 19.45
CA MET A 74 -1.17 3.00 19.47
C MET A 74 -0.53 2.75 18.10
N LEU A 75 -0.78 1.59 17.49
CA LEU A 75 -0.26 1.24 16.17
C LEU A 75 -0.79 2.15 15.06
N LEU A 76 -2.03 2.61 15.14
CA LEU A 76 -2.58 3.61 14.22
C LEU A 76 -1.76 4.91 14.27
N ASN A 77 -1.45 5.40 15.46
CA ASN A 77 -0.65 6.61 15.63
C ASN A 77 0.79 6.42 15.14
N VAL A 78 1.42 5.29 15.49
CA VAL A 78 2.78 4.95 15.02
C VAL A 78 2.83 4.87 13.50
N THR A 79 1.86 4.20 12.88
CA THR A 79 1.74 4.06 11.42
C THR A 79 1.57 5.43 10.77
N SER A 80 0.73 6.30 11.34
CA SER A 80 0.52 7.66 10.84
C SER A 80 1.81 8.48 10.89
N ILE A 81 2.52 8.47 12.03
CA ILE A 81 3.80 9.20 12.20
C ILE A 81 4.85 8.68 11.20
N LEU A 82 4.99 7.36 11.06
CA LEU A 82 5.92 6.75 10.12
C LEU A 82 5.57 7.09 8.66
N ALA A 83 4.27 7.13 8.32
CA ALA A 83 3.83 7.52 6.98
C ALA A 83 4.18 8.99 6.68
N PHE A 84 3.93 9.91 7.61
CA PHE A 84 4.33 11.31 7.46
C PHE A 84 5.85 11.47 7.33
N LEU A 85 6.62 10.79 8.18
CA LEU A 85 8.09 10.82 8.13
C LEU A 85 8.61 10.33 6.78
N LEU A 86 8.11 9.21 6.28
CA LEU A 86 8.55 8.64 5.00
C LEU A 86 8.16 9.50 3.80
N ILE A 87 6.97 10.10 3.82
CA ILE A 87 6.55 11.07 2.79
C ILE A 87 7.49 12.27 2.79
N PHE A 88 7.80 12.83 3.97
CA PHE A 88 8.73 13.95 4.09
C PHE A 88 10.13 13.60 3.55
N ILE A 89 10.66 12.43 3.93
CA ILE A 89 11.96 11.94 3.42
C ILE A 89 11.94 11.78 1.90
N LEU A 90 10.89 11.17 1.32
CA LEU A 90 10.77 11.02 -0.13
C LEU A 90 10.65 12.34 -0.87
N MET A 91 9.88 13.29 -0.33
CA MET A 91 9.75 14.62 -0.92
C MET A 91 11.08 15.36 -0.90
N TYR A 92 11.81 15.30 0.22
CA TYR A 92 13.15 15.86 0.33
C TYR A 92 14.10 15.25 -0.72
N TYR A 93 14.07 13.93 -0.90
CA TYR A 93 14.89 13.28 -1.93
C TYR A 93 14.48 13.62 -3.36
N LYS A 94 13.19 13.74 -3.65
CA LYS A 94 12.72 14.20 -4.97
C LYS A 94 13.15 15.64 -5.28
N MET A 95 13.28 16.49 -4.26
CA MET A 95 13.75 17.87 -4.41
C MET A 95 15.27 17.96 -4.60
N THR A 96 16.05 17.21 -3.80
CA THR A 96 17.52 17.35 -3.73
C THR A 96 18.29 16.43 -4.67
N SER A 97 17.74 15.25 -4.99
CA SER A 97 18.45 14.24 -5.77
C SER A 97 18.04 14.26 -7.24
N THR A 98 19.02 14.40 -8.14
CA THR A 98 18.82 14.19 -9.59
C THR A 98 18.41 12.75 -9.92
N VAL A 99 18.70 11.80 -9.02
CA VAL A 99 18.40 10.39 -9.17
C VAL A 99 16.93 10.08 -8.85
N TRP A 100 16.17 10.96 -8.21
CA TRP A 100 14.77 10.64 -7.82
C TRP A 100 13.74 11.52 -8.54
N LYS A 101 14.22 12.34 -9.49
CA LYS A 101 13.41 13.32 -10.21
C LYS A 101 12.53 12.66 -11.28
N GLY A 102 11.22 12.78 -11.12
CA GLY A 102 10.18 12.43 -12.09
C GLY A 102 9.82 13.59 -13.02
N SER A 103 9.20 13.28 -14.16
CA SER A 103 8.79 14.29 -15.15
C SER A 103 7.71 15.25 -14.62
N TYR A 104 6.87 14.78 -13.69
CA TYR A 104 5.75 15.52 -13.11
C TYR A 104 6.01 16.03 -11.68
N ASP A 105 7.25 15.95 -11.20
CA ASP A 105 7.61 16.35 -9.83
C ASP A 105 7.28 17.80 -9.49
N LYS A 106 7.30 18.69 -10.50
CA LYS A 106 6.91 20.09 -10.34
C LYS A 106 5.46 20.26 -9.86
N ILE A 107 4.59 19.26 -10.12
CA ILE A 107 3.18 19.27 -9.73
C ILE A 107 2.96 18.31 -8.56
N VAL A 108 3.57 17.11 -8.60
CA VAL A 108 3.40 16.10 -7.54
C VAL A 108 3.92 16.61 -6.20
N ILE A 109 5.07 17.27 -6.15
CA ILE A 109 5.64 17.75 -4.89
C ILE A 109 4.75 18.81 -4.21
N PRO A 110 4.36 19.92 -4.84
CA PRO A 110 3.51 20.91 -4.18
C PRO A 110 2.13 20.33 -3.82
N LEU A 111 1.59 19.42 -4.62
CA LEU A 111 0.29 18.81 -4.36
C LEU A 111 0.35 17.79 -3.19
N MET A 112 1.44 17.02 -3.08
CA MET A 112 1.74 16.21 -1.90
C MET A 112 1.91 17.08 -0.66
N SER A 113 2.65 18.19 -0.75
CA SER A 113 2.80 19.15 0.35
C SER A 113 1.44 19.68 0.79
N LEU A 114 0.61 20.09 -0.16
CA LEU A 114 -0.72 20.60 0.10
C LEU A 114 -1.59 19.54 0.79
N LEU A 115 -1.58 18.29 0.32
CA LEU A 115 -2.32 17.20 0.94
C LEU A 115 -1.86 16.94 2.38
N VAL A 116 -0.55 16.96 2.63
CA VAL A 116 0.02 16.80 3.99
C VAL A 116 -0.40 17.95 4.90
N VAL A 117 -0.33 19.20 4.43
CA VAL A 117 -0.75 20.39 5.19
C VAL A 117 -2.24 20.33 5.51
N VAL A 118 -3.08 19.98 4.54
CA VAL A 118 -4.53 19.81 4.75
C VAL A 118 -4.80 18.68 5.75
N THR A 119 -4.09 17.56 5.65
CA THR A 119 -4.24 16.45 6.60
C THR A 119 -3.87 16.90 8.01
N PHE A 120 -2.79 17.68 8.16
CA PHE A 120 -2.38 18.22 9.47
C PHE A 120 -3.38 19.23 10.01
N ALA A 121 -3.92 20.12 9.17
CA ALA A 121 -4.97 21.05 9.54
C ALA A 121 -6.23 20.32 10.03
N TYR A 122 -6.59 19.20 9.41
CA TYR A 122 -7.74 18.39 9.80
C TYR A 122 -7.55 17.57 11.08
N LEU A 123 -6.31 17.39 11.55
CA LEU A 123 -6.05 16.87 12.90
C LEU A 123 -6.42 17.88 13.99
N LEU A 124 -6.30 19.19 13.69
CA LEU A 124 -6.61 20.27 14.62
C LEU A 124 -8.07 20.72 14.51
N PHE A 125 -8.62 20.72 13.29
CA PHE A 125 -9.96 21.20 12.98
C PHE A 125 -10.73 20.11 12.20
N PRO A 126 -11.73 19.46 12.81
CA PRO A 126 -12.51 18.43 12.14
C PRO A 126 -13.08 18.95 10.81
N PRO A 127 -12.88 18.24 9.69
CA PRO A 127 -13.32 18.72 8.40
C PRO A 127 -14.86 18.74 8.33
N ALA A 128 -15.42 19.90 8.04
CA ALA A 128 -16.80 20.00 7.58
C ALA A 128 -16.95 19.30 6.21
N MET A 129 -18.19 19.05 5.78
CA MET A 129 -18.48 18.37 4.50
C MET A 129 -17.73 18.98 3.30
N LEU A 130 -17.59 20.31 3.26
CA LEU A 130 -16.83 21.01 2.21
C LEU A 130 -15.33 20.64 2.24
N GLY A 131 -14.74 20.56 3.43
CA GLY A 131 -13.34 20.16 3.60
C GLY A 131 -13.07 18.74 3.11
N ALA A 132 -14.01 17.82 3.38
CA ALA A 132 -13.96 16.46 2.87
C ALA A 132 -13.98 16.40 1.33
N VAL A 133 -14.83 17.21 0.69
CA VAL A 133 -14.89 17.31 -0.78
C VAL A 133 -13.58 17.86 -1.34
N VAL A 134 -13.04 18.94 -0.76
CA VAL A 134 -11.76 19.53 -1.21
C VAL A 134 -10.62 18.53 -1.07
N TYR A 135 -10.54 17.79 0.03
CA TYR A 135 -9.54 16.75 0.25
C TYR A 135 -9.60 15.65 -0.81
N ASN A 136 -10.81 15.19 -1.14
CA ASN A 136 -11.01 14.16 -2.16
C ASN A 136 -10.59 14.65 -3.55
N ILE A 137 -10.88 15.92 -3.89
CA ILE A 137 -10.46 16.52 -5.16
C ILE A 137 -8.93 16.62 -5.23
N ILE A 138 -8.27 17.13 -4.18
CA ILE A 138 -6.80 17.21 -4.12
C ILE A 138 -6.18 15.81 -4.26
N SER A 139 -6.74 14.83 -3.54
CA SER A 139 -6.29 13.43 -3.60
C SER A 139 -6.48 12.85 -5.00
N LEU A 140 -7.60 13.12 -5.67
CA LEU A 140 -7.86 12.65 -7.02
C LEU A 140 -6.85 13.23 -8.03
N VAL A 141 -6.63 14.54 -7.99
CA VAL A 141 -5.66 15.21 -8.89
C VAL A 141 -4.26 14.62 -8.68
N LEU A 142 -3.88 14.38 -7.43
CA LEU A 142 -2.60 13.78 -7.09
C LEU A 142 -2.45 12.34 -7.59
N LEU A 143 -3.49 11.52 -7.40
CA LEU A 143 -3.52 10.15 -7.94
C LEU A 143 -3.37 10.14 -9.46
N VAL A 144 -4.01 11.08 -10.17
CA VAL A 144 -3.88 11.22 -11.63
C VAL A 144 -2.43 11.49 -12.01
N PHE A 145 -1.77 12.46 -11.38
CA PHE A 145 -0.37 12.79 -11.70
C PHE A 145 0.59 11.66 -11.32
N LEU A 146 0.39 10.97 -10.20
CA LEU A 146 1.18 9.80 -9.83
C LEU A 146 0.98 8.63 -10.80
N MET A 147 -0.24 8.43 -11.30
CA MET A 147 -0.54 7.43 -12.32
C MET A 147 0.15 7.77 -13.66
N LEU A 148 0.07 9.03 -14.09
CA LEU A 148 0.77 9.50 -15.30
C LEU A 148 2.29 9.36 -15.17
N GLU A 149 2.86 9.69 -14.01
CA GLU A 149 4.27 9.48 -13.70
C GLU A 149 4.63 7.99 -13.72
N TYR A 150 3.77 7.13 -13.17
CA TYR A 150 3.93 5.68 -13.20
C TYR A 150 3.92 5.14 -14.64
N PHE A 151 3.00 5.60 -15.48
CA PHE A 151 2.89 5.21 -16.90
C PHE A 151 4.08 5.71 -17.72
N ALA A 152 4.53 6.94 -17.49
CA ALA A 152 5.76 7.46 -18.10
C ALA A 152 6.99 6.64 -17.68
N SER A 153 7.00 6.17 -16.43
CA SER A 153 8.12 5.42 -15.86
C SER A 153 8.19 3.98 -16.34
N HIS A 154 7.08 3.23 -16.35
CA HIS A 154 7.06 1.80 -16.70
C HIS A 154 6.65 1.59 -18.15
N LYS A 155 7.44 0.84 -18.93
CA LYS A 155 7.10 0.53 -20.34
C LYS A 155 6.25 -0.72 -20.51
N LEU A 156 6.23 -1.63 -19.51
CA LEU A 156 5.49 -2.88 -19.59
C LEU A 156 3.98 -2.62 -19.53
N ARG A 157 3.23 -3.11 -20.53
CA ARG A 157 1.77 -2.94 -20.62
C ARG A 157 1.05 -3.61 -19.46
N THR A 158 1.49 -4.77 -19.01
CA THR A 158 0.90 -5.50 -17.88
C THR A 158 0.97 -4.71 -16.57
N GLN A 159 2.10 -4.06 -16.31
CA GLN A 159 2.30 -3.18 -15.16
C GLN A 159 1.40 -1.93 -15.22
N ARG A 160 1.28 -1.31 -16.40
CA ARG A 160 0.38 -0.17 -16.61
C ARG A 160 -1.08 -0.56 -16.44
N LEU A 161 -1.50 -1.70 -16.98
CA LEU A 161 -2.86 -2.20 -16.83
C LEU A 161 -3.18 -2.50 -15.36
N ALA A 162 -2.25 -3.13 -14.63
CA ALA A 162 -2.43 -3.43 -13.21
C ALA A 162 -2.70 -2.17 -12.36
N ILE A 163 -1.84 -1.15 -12.50
CA ILE A 163 -1.99 0.11 -11.78
C ILE A 163 -3.15 0.96 -12.33
N GLY A 164 -3.43 0.87 -13.63
CA GLY A 164 -4.61 1.51 -14.23
C GLY A 164 -5.91 0.96 -13.66
N CYS A 165 -6.05 -0.36 -13.54
CA CYS A 165 -7.19 -1.00 -12.90
C CYS A 165 -7.30 -0.61 -11.41
N PHE A 166 -6.17 -0.56 -10.70
CA PHE A 166 -6.16 -0.11 -9.30
C PHE A 166 -6.64 1.34 -9.16
N PHE A 167 -6.12 2.23 -10.00
CA PHE A 167 -6.48 3.65 -10.02
C PHE A 167 -7.97 3.83 -10.32
N LEU A 168 -8.48 3.19 -11.36
CA LEU A 168 -9.91 3.24 -11.70
C LEU A 168 -10.79 2.68 -10.58
N GLY A 169 -10.33 1.64 -9.88
CA GLY A 169 -10.93 1.14 -8.66
C GLY A 169 -11.09 2.26 -7.62
N ILE A 170 -9.98 2.84 -7.17
CA ILE A 170 -9.99 3.93 -6.20
C ILE A 170 -10.84 5.13 -6.65
N CYS A 171 -10.82 5.47 -7.94
CA CYS A 171 -11.68 6.52 -8.48
C CYS A 171 -13.17 6.23 -8.26
N GLY A 172 -13.59 4.97 -8.35
CA GLY A 172 -14.95 4.56 -8.03
C GLY A 172 -15.34 4.87 -6.58
N TRP A 173 -14.43 4.62 -5.63
CA TRP A 173 -14.63 4.97 -4.22
C TRP A 173 -14.61 6.48 -3.97
N ILE A 174 -13.65 7.20 -4.56
CA ILE A 174 -13.57 8.67 -4.42
C ILE A 174 -14.82 9.33 -5.01
N TYR A 175 -15.34 8.80 -6.11
CA TYR A 175 -16.61 9.24 -6.70
C TYR A 175 -17.77 9.03 -5.74
N TYR A 176 -17.89 7.82 -5.15
CA TYR A 176 -18.89 7.50 -4.13
C TYR A 176 -18.84 8.50 -2.97
N GLN A 177 -17.67 8.71 -2.38
CA GLN A 177 -17.48 9.60 -1.23
C GLN A 177 -17.77 11.05 -1.57
N THR A 178 -17.25 11.53 -2.71
CA THR A 178 -17.39 12.94 -3.11
C THR A 178 -18.85 13.26 -3.41
N LEU A 179 -19.54 12.45 -4.23
CA LEU A 179 -20.93 12.74 -4.56
C LEU A 179 -21.87 12.61 -3.36
N THR A 180 -21.69 11.58 -2.52
CA THR A 180 -22.53 11.41 -1.32
C THR A 180 -22.37 12.61 -0.37
N THR A 181 -21.12 13.07 -0.19
CA THR A 181 -20.83 14.24 0.66
C THR A 181 -21.34 15.53 0.04
N SER A 182 -21.21 15.70 -1.28
CA SER A 182 -21.71 16.88 -2.00
C SER A 182 -23.25 16.95 -2.00
N TYR A 183 -23.95 15.83 -2.16
CA TYR A 183 -25.41 15.78 -2.07
C TYR A 183 -25.88 16.11 -0.65
N GLY A 184 -25.20 15.59 0.36
CA GLY A 184 -25.44 15.95 1.76
C GLY A 184 -25.24 17.45 2.02
N LEU A 185 -24.20 18.06 1.42
CA LEU A 185 -23.94 19.49 1.51
C LEU A 185 -25.02 20.35 0.83
N LEU A 186 -25.57 19.88 -0.29
CA LEU A 186 -26.62 20.56 -1.04
C LEU A 186 -28.03 20.29 -0.48
N GLY A 187 -28.15 19.46 0.58
CA GLY A 187 -29.42 19.10 1.20
C GLY A 187 -30.31 18.21 0.33
N PHE A 188 -29.76 17.59 -0.72
CA PHE A 188 -30.53 16.66 -1.55
C PHE A 188 -30.75 15.34 -0.80
N VAL A 189 -32.02 14.96 -0.63
CA VAL A 189 -32.43 13.69 0.00
C VAL A 189 -32.44 12.53 -1.01
N THR A 190 -32.34 12.84 -2.30
CA THR A 190 -32.27 11.82 -3.36
C THR A 190 -30.91 11.14 -3.37
N ALA A 191 -30.91 9.83 -3.55
CA ALA A 191 -29.66 9.08 -3.74
C ALA A 191 -28.94 9.58 -5.00
N PRO A 192 -27.62 9.84 -4.96
CA PRO A 192 -26.92 10.31 -6.15
C PRO A 192 -26.90 9.21 -7.23
N PRO A 193 -27.02 9.58 -8.52
CA PRO A 193 -27.13 8.62 -9.61
C PRO A 193 -25.84 7.80 -9.76
N LEU A 194 -25.99 6.51 -10.09
CA LEU A 194 -24.90 5.57 -10.45
C LEU A 194 -23.85 5.30 -9.36
N VAL A 195 -23.98 5.89 -8.16
CA VAL A 195 -22.97 5.79 -7.09
C VAL A 195 -22.71 4.34 -6.65
N HIS A 196 -23.76 3.54 -6.51
CA HIS A 196 -23.60 2.14 -6.12
C HIS A 196 -23.05 1.26 -7.26
N GLU A 197 -23.42 1.53 -8.50
CA GLU A 197 -22.97 0.76 -9.66
C GLU A 197 -21.49 1.03 -9.95
N ILE A 198 -21.08 2.29 -9.89
CA ILE A 198 -19.68 2.70 -10.05
C ILE A 198 -18.83 2.13 -8.90
N ASN A 199 -19.34 2.12 -7.67
CA ASN A 199 -18.63 1.48 -6.56
C ASN A 199 -18.44 -0.04 -6.79
N ARG A 200 -19.47 -0.75 -7.27
CA ARG A 200 -19.38 -2.18 -7.60
C ARG A 200 -18.36 -2.45 -8.70
N LEU A 201 -18.35 -1.63 -9.75
CA LEU A 201 -17.37 -1.70 -10.82
C LEU A 201 -15.95 -1.41 -10.29
N GLY A 202 -15.82 -0.43 -9.39
CA GLY A 202 -14.57 -0.11 -8.72
C GLY A 202 -13.99 -1.31 -7.95
N GLU A 203 -14.81 -2.02 -7.19
CA GLU A 203 -14.39 -3.24 -6.49
C GLU A 203 -13.94 -4.36 -7.44
N ALA A 204 -14.68 -4.56 -8.53
CA ALA A 204 -14.30 -5.55 -9.54
C ALA A 204 -12.95 -5.22 -10.18
N LEU A 205 -12.68 -3.94 -10.45
CA LEU A 205 -11.40 -3.48 -10.97
C LEU A 205 -10.25 -3.65 -9.98
N MET A 206 -10.50 -3.54 -8.67
CA MET A 206 -9.49 -3.83 -7.64
C MET A 206 -9.13 -5.32 -7.56
N VAL A 207 -10.13 -6.20 -7.64
CA VAL A 207 -9.89 -7.65 -7.71
C VAL A 207 -9.12 -8.00 -9.00
N ALA A 208 -9.53 -7.43 -10.13
CA ALA A 208 -8.82 -7.60 -11.40
C ALA A 208 -7.38 -7.08 -11.33
N SER A 209 -7.17 -5.91 -10.71
CA SER A 209 -5.84 -5.35 -10.44
C SER A 209 -4.97 -6.32 -9.64
N SER A 210 -5.53 -6.98 -8.64
CA SER A 210 -4.80 -7.96 -7.81
C SER A 210 -4.23 -9.13 -8.63
N ILE A 211 -5.02 -9.64 -9.58
CA ILE A 211 -4.60 -10.70 -10.50
C ILE A 211 -3.56 -10.17 -11.49
N LEU A 212 -3.74 -8.95 -12.01
CA LEU A 212 -2.79 -8.31 -12.92
C LEU A 212 -1.47 -7.97 -12.23
N VAL A 213 -1.46 -7.59 -10.95
CA VAL A 213 -0.26 -7.37 -10.15
C VAL A 213 0.53 -8.67 -10.01
N PHE A 214 -0.16 -9.78 -9.74
CA PHE A 214 0.46 -11.11 -9.73
C PHE A 214 1.07 -11.46 -11.08
N TRP A 215 0.40 -11.16 -12.19
CA TRP A 215 0.98 -11.40 -13.50
C TRP A 215 2.18 -10.48 -13.78
N ALA A 216 2.06 -9.18 -13.50
CA ALA A 216 3.04 -8.16 -13.83
C ALA A 216 4.33 -8.23 -12.99
N TYR A 217 4.21 -8.64 -11.72
CA TYR A 217 5.33 -8.67 -10.77
C TYR A 217 5.60 -10.05 -10.17
N GLY A 218 4.60 -10.93 -10.14
CA GLY A 218 4.75 -12.33 -9.69
C GLY A 218 5.41 -13.23 -10.73
N SER A 219 5.37 -12.89 -12.02
CA SER A 219 5.96 -13.67 -13.13
C SER A 219 7.49 -13.55 -13.22
N THR A 220 8.18 -14.17 -12.26
CA THR A 220 9.43 -14.88 -12.53
C THR A 220 9.24 -16.32 -12.07
N SER A 221 8.49 -17.04 -12.89
CA SER A 221 8.42 -18.50 -13.02
C SER A 221 8.07 -19.32 -11.79
N PHE A 222 7.01 -20.14 -11.89
CA PHE A 222 6.88 -21.36 -11.07
C PHE A 222 8.13 -22.29 -11.19
N PHE A 223 8.97 -22.06 -12.22
CA PHE A 223 10.30 -22.62 -12.42
C PHE A 223 11.46 -21.68 -12.00
N THR A 224 11.33 -20.95 -10.89
CA THR A 224 12.51 -20.35 -10.25
C THR A 224 13.43 -21.44 -9.68
N LYS A 225 14.75 -21.34 -9.91
CA LYS A 225 15.76 -22.25 -9.33
C LYS A 225 15.90 -22.09 -7.80
N ASN A 226 15.34 -21.04 -7.21
CA ASN A 226 15.44 -20.79 -5.77
C ASN A 226 14.40 -21.63 -5.00
N LYS A 227 14.88 -22.68 -4.30
CA LYS A 227 14.04 -23.63 -3.55
C LYS A 227 13.16 -22.95 -2.50
N GLN A 228 13.63 -21.88 -1.84
CA GLN A 228 12.91 -21.23 -0.76
C GLN A 228 11.75 -20.37 -1.28
N GLN A 229 11.96 -19.61 -2.36
CA GLN A 229 10.89 -18.84 -3.02
C GLN A 229 9.85 -19.76 -3.66
N ARG A 230 10.27 -20.87 -4.26
CA ARG A 230 9.35 -21.89 -4.79
C ARG A 230 8.54 -22.55 -3.68
N LYS A 231 9.15 -22.89 -2.53
CA LYS A 231 8.43 -23.48 -1.40
C LYS A 231 7.36 -22.53 -0.86
N TRP A 232 7.69 -21.26 -0.61
CA TRP A 232 6.72 -20.27 -0.12
C TRP A 232 5.61 -19.97 -1.13
N GLY A 233 5.96 -19.84 -2.42
CA GLY A 233 4.96 -19.64 -3.48
C GLY A 233 4.04 -20.84 -3.68
N LEU A 234 4.61 -22.06 -3.65
CA LEU A 234 3.82 -23.27 -3.70
C LEU A 234 2.93 -23.37 -2.46
N THR A 235 3.46 -23.15 -1.25
CA THR A 235 2.65 -23.20 -0.02
C THR A 235 1.50 -22.20 -0.06
N LEU A 236 1.71 -20.96 -0.51
CA LEU A 236 0.64 -19.94 -0.61
C LEU A 236 -0.38 -20.24 -1.71
N VAL A 237 0.06 -20.71 -2.88
CA VAL A 237 -0.85 -21.10 -3.97
C VAL A 237 -1.61 -22.37 -3.62
N THR A 238 -0.97 -23.33 -2.95
CA THR A 238 -1.61 -24.58 -2.54
C THR A 238 -2.55 -24.34 -1.38
N SER A 239 -2.15 -23.59 -0.33
CA SER A 239 -3.05 -23.28 0.79
C SER A 239 -4.19 -22.38 0.35
N GLY A 240 -3.89 -21.33 -0.42
CA GLY A 240 -4.89 -20.41 -0.95
C GLY A 240 -5.81 -21.06 -1.98
N GLY A 241 -5.26 -21.87 -2.89
CA GLY A 241 -6.00 -22.64 -3.89
C GLY A 241 -6.88 -23.71 -3.24
N VAL A 242 -6.39 -24.44 -2.24
CA VAL A 242 -7.18 -25.42 -1.49
C VAL A 242 -8.33 -24.73 -0.75
N VAL A 243 -8.08 -23.59 -0.09
CA VAL A 243 -9.14 -22.82 0.58
C VAL A 243 -10.15 -22.27 -0.44
N PHE A 244 -9.69 -21.75 -1.58
CA PHE A 244 -10.56 -21.27 -2.67
C PHE A 244 -11.43 -22.39 -3.24
N PHE A 245 -10.84 -23.52 -3.59
CA PHE A 245 -11.57 -24.67 -4.13
C PHE A 245 -12.49 -25.29 -3.09
N LEU A 246 -12.11 -25.36 -1.81
CA LEU A 246 -13.00 -25.80 -0.74
C LEU A 246 -14.20 -24.88 -0.59
N LEU A 247 -13.99 -23.56 -0.61
CA LEU A 247 -15.09 -22.59 -0.50
C LEU A 247 -16.02 -22.62 -1.71
N LEU A 248 -15.47 -22.73 -2.92
CA LEU A 248 -16.24 -22.82 -4.16
C LEU A 248 -16.98 -24.16 -4.25
N PHE A 249 -16.33 -25.26 -3.88
CA PHE A 249 -16.93 -26.58 -3.80
C PHE A 249 -18.03 -26.64 -2.75
N MET A 250 -17.81 -26.05 -1.57
CA MET A 250 -18.84 -25.91 -0.52
C MET A 250 -20.01 -25.06 -1.02
N ASP A 251 -19.78 -23.92 -1.66
CA ASP A 251 -20.87 -23.06 -2.16
C ASP A 251 -21.68 -23.75 -3.29
N TYR A 252 -21.01 -24.44 -4.22
CA TYR A 252 -21.66 -25.11 -5.34
C TYR A 252 -22.36 -26.43 -4.94
N PHE A 253 -21.69 -27.35 -4.26
CA PHE A 253 -22.26 -28.66 -3.92
C PHE A 253 -23.25 -28.59 -2.76
N VAL A 254 -23.08 -27.68 -1.80
CA VAL A 254 -24.06 -27.52 -0.71
C VAL A 254 -25.34 -26.87 -1.24
N SER A 255 -25.26 -26.00 -2.25
CA SER A 255 -26.45 -25.46 -2.92
C SER A 255 -27.29 -26.54 -3.62
N LEU A 256 -26.65 -27.61 -4.11
CA LEU A 256 -27.30 -28.78 -4.71
C LEU A 256 -27.95 -29.70 -3.66
N TYR A 257 -27.44 -29.73 -2.42
CA TYR A 257 -27.92 -30.63 -1.37
C TYR A 257 -28.97 -29.99 -0.46
N SER A 258 -28.77 -28.75 -0.01
CA SER A 258 -29.78 -27.99 0.72
C SER A 258 -29.47 -26.48 0.69
N LEU A 259 -30.45 -25.69 0.25
CA LEU A 259 -30.31 -24.22 0.16
C LEU A 259 -29.96 -23.58 1.52
N LYS A 260 -30.48 -24.15 2.61
CA LYS A 260 -30.31 -23.61 3.97
C LYS A 260 -28.88 -23.78 4.50
N ALA A 261 -28.25 -24.93 4.25
CA ALA A 261 -26.85 -25.13 4.64
C ALA A 261 -25.90 -24.28 3.78
N ALA A 262 -26.25 -24.02 2.52
CA ALA A 262 -25.48 -23.12 1.65
C ALA A 262 -25.56 -21.67 2.14
N GLU A 263 -26.74 -21.20 2.57
CA GLU A 263 -26.89 -19.90 3.23
C GLU A 263 -26.09 -19.80 4.53
N ASP A 264 -26.08 -20.85 5.36
CA ASP A 264 -25.33 -20.83 6.62
C ASP A 264 -23.81 -20.86 6.39
N ILE A 265 -23.33 -21.56 5.36
CA ILE A 265 -21.92 -21.51 4.92
C ILE A 265 -21.58 -20.13 4.33
N ARG A 266 -22.48 -19.51 3.57
CA ARG A 266 -22.30 -18.13 3.08
C ARG A 266 -22.21 -17.14 4.24
N LYS A 267 -23.08 -17.26 5.25
CA LYS A 267 -23.02 -16.47 6.50
C LYS A 267 -21.74 -16.74 7.32
N ALA A 268 -21.25 -17.97 7.33
CA ALA A 268 -19.96 -18.28 7.96
C ALA A 268 -18.77 -17.68 7.16
N GLY A 269 -18.86 -17.71 5.82
CA GLY A 269 -17.92 -17.08 4.91
C GLY A 269 -17.95 -15.55 5.00
N GLU A 270 -19.11 -14.94 5.26
CA GLU A 270 -19.22 -13.53 5.63
C GLU A 270 -18.29 -13.26 6.81
N GLY A 271 -18.27 -14.09 7.87
CA GLY A 271 -17.36 -13.91 9.01
C GLY A 271 -15.87 -13.76 8.65
N ILE A 272 -15.37 -14.48 7.63
CA ILE A 272 -14.00 -14.32 7.08
C ILE A 272 -13.93 -13.10 6.16
N GLY A 273 -15.00 -12.82 5.44
CA GLY A 273 -15.13 -11.66 4.59
C GLY A 273 -14.95 -10.33 5.33
N TRP A 274 -15.19 -10.27 6.63
CA TRP A 274 -15.02 -9.04 7.41
C TRP A 274 -13.59 -8.50 7.34
N VAL A 275 -12.59 -9.35 7.15
CA VAL A 275 -11.20 -8.91 6.93
C VAL A 275 -11.08 -8.06 5.66
N PHE A 276 -11.81 -8.41 4.61
CA PHE A 276 -11.80 -7.69 3.33
C PHE A 276 -12.71 -6.47 3.35
N GLN A 277 -13.87 -6.54 3.99
CA GLN A 277 -14.76 -5.41 4.13
C GLN A 277 -14.20 -4.34 5.07
N MET A 278 -13.48 -4.73 6.13
CA MET A 278 -12.95 -3.80 7.13
C MET A 278 -11.49 -3.42 6.89
N GLY A 279 -10.66 -4.38 6.49
CA GLY A 279 -9.25 -4.13 6.17
C GLY A 279 -9.10 -3.42 4.83
N MET A 280 -9.87 -3.85 3.83
CA MET A 280 -9.77 -3.32 2.47
C MET A 280 -11.00 -2.51 2.01
N GLY A 281 -12.14 -2.49 2.72
CA GLY A 281 -13.28 -1.66 2.32
C GLY A 281 -14.19 -2.24 1.24
N TYR A 282 -14.12 -3.55 0.96
CA TYR A 282 -14.98 -4.20 -0.03
C TYR A 282 -16.42 -4.40 0.48
N THR A 283 -17.42 -4.16 -0.37
CA THR A 283 -18.85 -4.38 -0.08
C THR A 283 -19.36 -5.76 -0.48
N PHE A 284 -18.48 -6.65 -0.96
CA PHE A 284 -18.79 -8.03 -1.33
C PHE A 284 -19.83 -8.18 -2.44
N TYR A 285 -19.71 -7.38 -3.48
CA TYR A 285 -20.56 -7.55 -4.65
C TYR A 285 -20.23 -8.81 -5.46
N LEU A 286 -18.97 -9.23 -5.47
CA LEU A 286 -18.52 -10.45 -6.17
C LEU A 286 -18.62 -11.68 -5.26
N PRO A 287 -18.67 -12.90 -5.84
CA PRO A 287 -18.51 -14.12 -5.05
C PRO A 287 -17.22 -14.08 -4.22
N PHE A 288 -17.32 -14.47 -2.94
CA PHE A 288 -16.22 -14.41 -1.95
C PHE A 288 -14.91 -15.03 -2.48
N ALA A 289 -15.03 -16.10 -3.26
CA ALA A 289 -13.94 -16.78 -3.91
C ALA A 289 -13.03 -15.82 -4.73
N PHE A 290 -13.59 -14.88 -5.48
CA PHE A 290 -12.80 -13.92 -6.26
C PHE A 290 -11.96 -12.97 -5.40
N TYR A 291 -12.51 -12.51 -4.27
CA TYR A 291 -11.76 -11.71 -3.31
C TYR A 291 -10.61 -12.50 -2.69
N MET A 292 -10.85 -13.78 -2.35
CA MET A 292 -9.80 -14.68 -1.87
C MET A 292 -8.70 -14.91 -2.92
N ALA A 293 -9.07 -15.13 -4.18
CA ALA A 293 -8.10 -15.27 -5.27
C ALA A 293 -7.26 -13.99 -5.43
N GLY A 294 -7.92 -12.81 -5.42
CA GLY A 294 -7.24 -11.51 -5.43
C GLY A 294 -6.27 -11.34 -4.26
N PHE A 295 -6.71 -11.68 -3.04
CA PHE A 295 -5.88 -11.65 -1.83
C PHE A 295 -4.61 -12.46 -1.98
N ILE A 296 -4.74 -13.73 -2.38
CA ILE A 296 -3.62 -14.66 -2.47
C ILE A 296 -2.62 -14.15 -3.51
N CYS A 297 -3.12 -13.70 -4.67
CA CYS A 297 -2.33 -13.10 -5.74
C CYS A 297 -1.56 -11.86 -5.27
N TRP A 298 -2.23 -10.94 -4.57
CA TRP A 298 -1.61 -9.71 -4.07
C TRP A 298 -0.60 -10.01 -2.96
N ALA A 299 -1.00 -10.79 -1.95
CA ALA A 299 -0.17 -11.16 -0.81
C ALA A 299 1.11 -11.89 -1.24
N TYR A 300 1.00 -12.87 -2.15
CA TYR A 300 2.16 -13.55 -2.71
C TYR A 300 3.13 -12.56 -3.37
N THR A 301 2.60 -11.63 -4.17
CA THR A 301 3.41 -10.65 -4.89
C THR A 301 4.14 -9.71 -3.92
N VAL A 302 3.44 -9.21 -2.90
CA VAL A 302 4.03 -8.36 -1.86
C VAL A 302 5.12 -9.11 -1.10
N ILE A 303 4.81 -10.30 -0.56
CA ILE A 303 5.78 -11.10 0.20
C ILE A 303 7.02 -11.40 -0.65
N LYS A 304 6.84 -11.83 -1.90
CA LYS A 304 7.94 -12.10 -2.82
C LYS A 304 8.81 -10.86 -3.04
N LEU A 305 8.21 -9.71 -3.35
CA LEU A 305 8.95 -8.49 -3.65
C LEU A 305 9.65 -7.91 -2.40
N VAL A 306 9.02 -7.99 -1.23
CA VAL A 306 9.61 -7.58 0.06
C VAL A 306 10.78 -8.49 0.43
N MET A 307 10.66 -9.81 0.25
CA MET A 307 11.78 -10.74 0.47
C MET A 307 12.97 -10.48 -0.47
N ILE A 308 12.69 -10.04 -1.70
CA ILE A 308 13.71 -9.65 -2.68
C ILE A 308 14.32 -8.28 -2.33
N GLY A 309 13.70 -7.50 -1.44
CA GLY A 309 14.11 -6.14 -1.08
C GLY A 309 13.82 -5.15 -2.21
N ARG A 310 12.75 -5.33 -2.98
CA ARG A 310 12.36 -4.43 -4.08
C ARG A 310 11.35 -3.39 -3.60
N LEU A 311 11.56 -2.13 -3.99
CA LEU A 311 10.70 -0.99 -3.57
C LEU A 311 9.24 -1.19 -3.96
N ALA A 312 8.96 -1.76 -5.14
CA ALA A 312 7.59 -2.11 -5.53
C ALA A 312 6.87 -3.03 -4.52
N GLY A 313 7.58 -3.89 -3.79
CA GLY A 313 6.98 -4.76 -2.78
C GLY A 313 6.41 -3.98 -1.61
N TYR A 314 7.18 -3.00 -1.14
CA TYR A 314 6.73 -2.09 -0.09
C TYR A 314 5.59 -1.19 -0.58
N GLY A 315 5.69 -0.67 -1.81
CA GLY A 315 4.63 0.16 -2.39
C GLY A 315 3.30 -0.59 -2.52
N LEU A 316 3.31 -1.78 -3.12
CA LEU A 316 2.13 -2.65 -3.21
C LEU A 316 1.63 -3.12 -1.85
N GLY A 317 2.53 -3.31 -0.87
CA GLY A 317 2.17 -3.64 0.50
C GLY A 317 1.41 -2.51 1.19
N LEU A 318 1.88 -1.27 1.08
CA LEU A 318 1.19 -0.10 1.64
C LEU A 318 -0.18 0.12 0.99
N MET A 319 -0.26 -0.01 -0.33
CA MET A 319 -1.53 0.09 -1.06
C MET A 319 -2.51 -1.00 -0.62
N PHE A 320 -2.02 -2.21 -0.35
CA PHE A 320 -2.84 -3.31 0.16
C PHE A 320 -3.40 -3.04 1.56
N MET A 321 -2.55 -2.62 2.49
CA MET A 321 -2.96 -2.33 3.88
C MET A 321 -3.88 -1.11 3.97
N ALA A 322 -3.72 -0.16 3.05
CA ALA A 322 -4.60 0.99 2.97
C ALA A 322 -6.00 0.62 2.50
N GLY A 323 -6.11 -0.35 1.58
CA GLY A 323 -7.39 -0.82 1.06
C GLY A 323 -7.99 0.07 -0.04
N TYR A 324 -9.21 -0.28 -0.41
CA TYR A 324 -10.08 0.41 -1.37
C TYR A 324 -10.82 1.59 -0.74
N ALA A 325 -11.31 1.45 0.50
CA ALA A 325 -12.09 2.49 1.17
C ALA A 325 -11.20 3.59 1.78
N LEU A 326 -10.63 4.45 0.93
CA LEU A 326 -9.86 5.61 1.36
C LEU A 326 -10.73 6.57 2.18
N GLN A 327 -10.31 6.82 3.42
CA GLN A 327 -10.89 7.83 4.31
C GLN A 327 -9.96 9.04 4.43
N LEU A 328 -10.48 10.15 4.95
CA LEU A 328 -9.71 11.33 5.38
C LEU A 328 -8.73 10.97 6.51
N SER A 329 -7.62 10.32 6.15
CA SER A 329 -6.72 9.69 7.12
C SER A 329 -5.37 9.34 6.49
N HIS A 330 -4.51 8.75 7.33
CA HIS A 330 -3.23 8.15 6.95
C HIS A 330 -3.34 7.10 5.84
N LEU A 331 -4.54 6.54 5.55
CA LEU A 331 -4.73 5.57 4.49
C LEU A 331 -4.51 6.13 3.09
N THR A 332 -5.04 7.33 2.85
CA THR A 332 -4.82 8.04 1.59
C THR A 332 -3.33 8.32 1.42
N LEU A 333 -2.66 8.76 2.49
CA LEU A 333 -1.22 8.97 2.50
C LEU A 333 -0.42 7.69 2.22
N MET A 334 -0.83 6.54 2.75
CA MET A 334 -0.21 5.25 2.46
C MET A 334 -0.34 4.84 0.99
N VAL A 335 -1.48 5.08 0.35
CA VAL A 335 -1.64 4.82 -1.10
C VAL A 335 -0.76 5.77 -1.92
N MET A 336 -0.72 7.06 -1.59
CA MET A 336 0.14 8.02 -2.28
C MET A 336 1.61 7.65 -2.14
N LEU A 337 2.04 7.32 -0.91
CA LEU A 337 3.38 6.84 -0.61
C LEU A 337 3.69 5.56 -1.40
N GLY A 338 2.75 4.61 -1.45
CA GLY A 338 2.90 3.37 -2.19
C GLY A 338 3.08 3.58 -3.70
N LEU A 339 2.31 4.51 -4.29
CA LEU A 339 2.45 4.88 -5.70
C LEU A 339 3.76 5.63 -5.96
N MET A 340 4.19 6.53 -5.08
CA MET A 340 5.50 7.19 -5.19
C MET A 340 6.64 6.15 -5.18
N LEU A 341 6.59 5.15 -4.28
CA LEU A 341 7.58 4.06 -4.26
C LEU A 341 7.56 3.26 -5.56
N LEU A 342 6.37 3.02 -6.13
CA LEU A 342 6.23 2.34 -7.41
C LEU A 342 6.79 3.15 -8.57
N THR A 343 6.64 4.48 -8.62
CA THR A 343 7.23 5.28 -9.71
C THR A 343 8.77 5.22 -9.69
N ILE A 344 9.36 5.10 -8.50
CA ILE A 344 10.81 5.05 -8.28
C ILE A 344 11.40 3.65 -8.59
N ASP A 345 10.58 2.59 -8.54
CA ASP A 345 10.99 1.18 -8.66
C ASP A 345 11.72 0.80 -9.97
N LYS A 346 11.73 1.69 -10.96
CA LYS A 346 12.48 1.58 -12.24
C LYS A 346 13.98 1.26 -12.07
N ARG A 347 14.53 1.40 -10.86
CA ARG A 347 15.98 1.37 -10.58
C ARG A 347 16.50 0.09 -9.88
N GLY A 348 15.62 -0.86 -9.57
CA GLY A 348 15.98 -2.17 -9.01
C GLY A 348 15.87 -2.25 -7.48
N THR A 349 16.25 -3.41 -6.94
CA THR A 349 16.26 -3.74 -5.51
C THR A 349 17.01 -2.71 -4.67
N LEU A 350 16.65 -2.57 -3.39
CA LEU A 350 17.36 -1.75 -2.37
C LEU A 350 18.88 -2.01 -2.39
N GLY A 351 19.31 -3.23 -2.72
CA GLY A 351 20.73 -3.58 -2.93
C GLY A 351 21.41 -2.90 -4.14
N LYS A 352 20.71 -2.50 -5.20
CA LYS A 352 21.27 -1.70 -6.30
C LYS A 352 21.36 -0.22 -5.98
N LEU A 353 20.55 0.29 -5.05
CA LEU A 353 20.75 1.62 -4.46
C LEU A 353 22.03 1.67 -3.61
N ARG A 354 22.40 0.55 -2.96
CA ARG A 354 23.72 0.35 -2.32
C ARG A 354 24.88 0.31 -3.33
N GLY A 355 24.68 -0.30 -4.50
CA GLY A 355 25.73 -0.50 -5.51
C GLY A 355 26.02 0.69 -6.44
N LYS A 356 25.01 1.49 -6.82
CA LYS A 356 25.21 2.59 -7.78
C LYS A 356 25.94 3.83 -7.22
N VAL A 357 26.08 3.94 -5.90
CA VAL A 357 26.94 4.98 -5.29
C VAL A 357 28.41 4.51 -5.26
N SER A 358 28.65 3.18 -5.26
CA SER A 358 29.99 2.59 -5.24
C SER A 358 30.68 2.53 -6.60
N GLU A 359 29.92 2.51 -7.72
CA GLU A 359 30.50 2.36 -9.08
C GLU A 359 31.10 3.65 -9.66
N LYS A 360 31.14 4.75 -8.91
CA LYS A 360 31.86 5.97 -9.28
C LYS A 360 33.21 6.12 -8.59
N MET A 361 33.75 5.06 -7.98
CA MET A 361 35.17 5.02 -7.60
C MET A 361 36.04 4.69 -8.82
N ILE A 362 36.53 5.75 -9.45
CA ILE A 362 37.90 5.90 -9.98
C ILE A 362 38.53 4.62 -10.53
N TYR A 363 38.36 4.38 -11.83
CA TYR A 363 39.44 3.82 -12.64
C TYR A 363 40.09 4.99 -13.38
N GLN A 364 41.02 5.68 -12.71
CA GLN A 364 42.10 6.35 -13.43
C GLN A 364 43.12 5.25 -13.74
N PRO A 365 43.35 4.87 -15.01
CA PRO A 365 44.53 4.08 -15.31
C PRO A 365 45.74 4.96 -14.95
N ALA A 366 46.49 4.54 -13.93
CA ALA A 366 47.76 5.15 -13.60
C ALA A 366 48.65 5.06 -14.84
N THR A 367 48.93 6.20 -15.47
CA THR A 367 50.01 6.32 -16.44
C THR A 367 51.32 6.03 -15.70
N PRO A 368 52.10 5.01 -16.07
CA PRO A 368 53.41 4.81 -15.48
C PRO A 368 54.28 6.02 -15.84
N ALA A 369 54.71 6.74 -14.81
CA ALA A 369 55.73 7.78 -14.94
C ALA A 369 57.06 7.09 -15.27
N TYR A 370 57.43 7.04 -16.54
CA TYR A 370 58.82 6.83 -16.92
C TYR A 370 59.58 8.11 -16.51
N GLY A 371 60.34 8.02 -15.43
CA GLY A 371 61.33 9.03 -15.09
C GLY A 371 62.46 9.04 -16.11
N PRO A 372 63.13 10.19 -16.32
CA PRO A 372 64.30 10.25 -17.17
C PRO A 372 65.46 9.51 -16.48
N THR A 373 65.97 8.47 -17.12
CA THR A 373 67.28 7.89 -16.76
C THR A 373 68.39 8.63 -17.52
N PRO A 374 69.58 8.79 -16.90
CA PRO A 374 70.66 9.67 -17.33
C PRO A 374 71.30 9.32 -18.69
#